data_AF-A0A520FYR2-F1
#
_entry.id   AF-A0A520FYR2-F1
#
_cell.length_a   1.000
_cell.length_b   1.000
_cell.length_c   1.000
_cell.angle_alpha   90.00
_cell.angle_beta   90.00
_cell.angle_gamma   90.00
#
_symmetry.space_group_name_H-M   'P 1'
#
loop_
_entity.id
_entity.type
_entity.pdbx_description
1 polymer ?
#
loop_
_entity_poly.entity_id
_entity_poly.type
_entity_poly.pdbx_seq_one_letter_code
_entity_poly.pdbx_strand_id
1 'polypeptide(L)'
;MQGFAASVKARGAALAKRLAPFGRLEETGVEEGAATWEELRTLAALTGEAPLWRVVVPPAEGGALVRRLEAAGADWALDWAGGLAWLTLDDAEAVRMAASRAGGHATLVRGTAALRERIPAFHPQPAGLAALEARVRRAFDPAGVFELERF
;
A
#
# COMPACT_ATOMS: atom_id res chain seq x y z
N MET A 1 21.22 -0.18 7.98
CA MET A 1 21.41 0.98 8.88
C MET A 1 22.58 1.81 8.37
N GLN A 2 22.55 3.14 8.51
CA GLN A 2 23.62 4.03 8.03
C GLN A 2 24.45 4.58 9.21
N GLY A 3 25.75 4.78 9.00
CA GLY A 3 26.67 5.40 9.98
C GLY A 3 27.98 4.61 10.18
N PHE A 4 28.75 4.99 11.20
CA PHE A 4 30.02 4.33 11.51
C PHE A 4 29.84 2.84 11.82
N ALA A 5 30.78 2.01 11.34
CA ALA A 5 30.69 0.55 11.42
C ALA A 5 30.43 0.02 12.85
N ALA A 6 31.14 0.54 13.86
CA ALA A 6 30.94 0.14 15.25
C ALA A 6 29.52 0.46 15.76
N SER A 7 28.97 1.62 15.39
CA SER A 7 27.61 2.03 15.77
C SER A 7 26.54 1.23 15.03
N VAL A 8 26.77 0.86 13.77
CA VAL A 8 25.86 -0.01 13.01
C VAL A 8 25.81 -1.39 13.65
N LYS A 9 26.97 -1.99 13.95
CA LYS A 9 27.06 -3.30 14.62
C LYS A 9 26.36 -3.31 15.97
N ALA A 10 26.60 -2.29 16.80
CA ALA A 10 25.98 -2.19 18.13
C ALA A 10 24.44 -2.07 18.04
N ARG A 11 23.92 -1.25 17.12
CA ARG A 11 22.47 -1.09 16.93
C ARG A 11 21.82 -2.33 16.31
N GLY A 12 22.51 -3.02 15.40
CA GLY A 12 22.06 -4.30 14.85
C GLY A 12 21.85 -5.36 15.93
N ALA A 13 22.84 -5.55 16.80
CA ALA A 13 22.72 -6.48 17.94
C ALA A 13 21.59 -6.11 18.91
N ALA A 14 21.43 -4.81 19.21
CA ALA A 14 20.35 -4.33 20.06
C ALA A 14 18.96 -4.56 19.44
N LEU A 15 18.83 -4.39 18.12
CA LEU A 15 17.59 -4.64 17.39
C LEU A 15 17.24 -6.13 17.39
N ALA A 16 18.21 -7.00 17.09
CA ALA A 16 18.02 -8.45 17.12
C ALA A 16 17.50 -8.93 18.48
N LYS A 17 18.08 -8.42 19.58
CA LYS A 17 17.62 -8.75 20.95
C LYS A 17 16.19 -8.30 21.21
N ARG A 18 15.79 -7.11 20.74
CA ARG A 18 14.43 -6.58 20.95
C ARG A 18 13.38 -7.32 20.13
N LEU A 19 13.74 -7.79 18.94
CA LEU A 19 12.81 -8.44 18.01
C LEU A 19 12.75 -9.96 18.15
N ALA A 20 13.63 -10.57 18.94
CA ALA A 20 13.67 -12.02 19.16
C ALA A 20 12.32 -12.68 19.49
N PRO A 21 11.39 -12.06 20.26
CA PRO A 21 10.06 -12.65 20.50
C PRO A 21 9.15 -12.69 19.26
N PHE A 22 9.41 -11.86 18.26
CA PHE A 22 8.56 -11.69 17.08
C PHE A 22 9.10 -12.41 15.84
N GLY A 23 10.37 -12.80 15.84
CA GLY A 23 10.98 -13.54 14.74
C GLY A 23 12.50 -13.52 14.75
N ARG A 24 13.06 -14.24 13.77
CA ARG A 24 14.51 -14.24 13.52
C ARG A 24 14.88 -12.97 12.75
N LEU A 25 15.89 -12.27 13.23
CA LEU A 25 16.54 -11.22 12.45
C LEU A 25 17.68 -11.83 11.64
N GLU A 26 17.69 -11.59 10.35
CA GLU A 26 18.76 -11.99 9.44
C GLU A 26 19.53 -10.74 9.00
N GLU A 27 20.85 -10.80 9.12
CA GLU A 27 21.73 -9.77 8.59
C GLU A 27 22.06 -10.11 7.15
N THR A 28 21.85 -9.15 6.26
CA THR A 28 22.04 -9.30 4.83
C THR A 28 23.27 -8.51 4.39
N GLY A 29 24.04 -9.05 3.45
CA GLY A 29 25.15 -8.34 2.81
C GLY A 29 24.68 -7.12 2.02
N VAL A 30 25.63 -6.32 1.52
CA VAL A 30 25.30 -5.07 0.81
C VAL A 30 24.59 -5.39 -0.50
N GLU A 31 25.10 -6.36 -1.25
CA GLU A 31 24.58 -6.77 -2.55
C GLU A 31 23.20 -7.44 -2.43
N GLU A 32 23.05 -8.42 -1.54
CA GLU A 32 21.75 -9.08 -1.33
C GLU A 32 20.73 -8.11 -0.72
N GLY A 33 21.18 -7.18 0.12
CA GLY A 33 20.35 -6.12 0.67
C GLY A 33 19.84 -5.18 -0.42
N ALA A 34 20.71 -4.77 -1.35
CA ALA A 34 20.32 -3.94 -2.49
C ALA A 34 19.29 -4.63 -3.39
N ALA A 35 19.47 -5.93 -3.68
CA ALA A 35 18.50 -6.72 -4.43
C ALA A 35 17.14 -6.80 -3.71
N THR A 36 17.13 -7.04 -2.39
CA THR A 36 15.91 -7.07 -1.59
C THR A 36 15.17 -5.72 -1.63
N TRP A 37 15.91 -4.60 -1.51
CA TRP A 37 15.32 -3.26 -1.62
C TRP A 37 14.71 -3.00 -3.00
N GLU A 38 15.35 -3.51 -4.05
CA GLU A 38 14.84 -3.40 -5.42
C GLU A 38 13.55 -4.20 -5.60
N GLU A 39 13.46 -5.42 -5.06
CA GLU A 39 12.25 -6.24 -5.07
C GLU A 39 11.08 -5.56 -4.34
N LEU A 40 11.34 -4.98 -3.16
CA LEU A 40 10.34 -4.23 -2.40
C LEU A 40 9.89 -2.98 -3.16
N ARG A 41 10.83 -2.23 -3.73
CA ARG A 41 10.56 -1.01 -4.50
C ARG A 41 9.73 -1.29 -5.75
N THR A 42 9.95 -2.43 -6.39
CA THR A 42 9.28 -2.82 -7.63
C THR A 42 8.04 -3.69 -7.40
N LEU A 43 7.78 -4.09 -6.15
CA LEU A 43 6.73 -5.01 -5.78
C LEU A 43 6.83 -6.31 -6.60
N ALA A 44 8.03 -6.88 -6.71
CA ALA A 44 8.32 -8.03 -7.58
C ALA A 44 7.39 -9.23 -7.31
N ALA A 45 6.99 -9.43 -6.05
CA ALA A 45 6.05 -10.49 -5.64
C ALA A 45 4.57 -10.22 -6.05
N LEU A 46 4.23 -9.01 -6.47
CA LEU A 46 2.87 -8.58 -6.84
C LEU A 46 2.78 -8.20 -8.32
N THR A 47 3.60 -8.86 -9.15
CA THR A 47 3.60 -8.73 -10.60
C THR A 47 2.44 -9.51 -11.24
N GLY A 48 2.20 -9.31 -12.53
CA GLY A 48 1.09 -9.94 -13.26
C GLY A 48 -0.10 -9.02 -13.52
N GLU A 49 -1.22 -9.62 -13.94
CA GLU A 49 -2.39 -8.89 -14.44
C GLU A 49 -3.45 -8.60 -13.38
N ALA A 50 -3.35 -9.24 -12.21
CA ALA A 50 -4.28 -9.04 -11.12
C ALA A 50 -4.30 -7.56 -10.68
N PRO A 51 -5.48 -7.02 -10.30
CA PRO A 51 -5.62 -5.65 -9.87
C PRO A 51 -4.71 -5.34 -8.69
N LEU A 52 -3.85 -4.34 -8.82
CA LEU A 52 -2.95 -3.90 -7.76
C LEU A 52 -3.58 -2.76 -6.99
N TRP A 53 -3.66 -2.92 -5.69
CA TRP A 53 -4.17 -1.92 -4.76
C TRP A 53 -3.05 -1.36 -3.90
N ARG A 54 -3.11 -0.06 -3.67
CA ARG A 54 -2.36 0.65 -2.64
C ARG A 54 -3.32 1.03 -1.53
N VAL A 55 -3.17 0.42 -0.37
CA VAL A 55 -4.05 0.61 0.79
C VAL A 55 -3.26 1.26 1.91
N VAL A 56 -3.72 2.42 2.38
CA VAL A 56 -3.07 3.15 3.47
C VAL A 56 -4.03 3.21 4.64
N VAL A 57 -3.55 2.78 5.81
CA VAL A 57 -4.28 2.62 7.07
C VAL A 57 -3.38 3.02 8.25
N PRO A 58 -3.91 3.21 9.47
CA PRO A 58 -3.08 3.27 10.66
C PRO A 58 -2.17 2.03 10.77
N PRO A 59 -0.88 2.15 11.10
CA PRO A 59 0.06 1.01 11.10
C PRO A 59 -0.38 -0.18 11.97
N ALA A 60 -1.08 0.07 13.07
CA ALA A 60 -1.61 -0.96 13.96
C ALA A 60 -2.66 -1.87 13.28
N GLU A 61 -3.36 -1.36 12.26
CA GLU A 61 -4.42 -2.07 11.55
C GLU A 61 -3.91 -2.89 10.35
N GLY A 62 -2.72 -2.55 9.82
CA GLY A 62 -2.19 -3.15 8.60
C GLY A 62 -2.09 -4.66 8.64
N GLY A 63 -1.59 -5.22 9.74
CA GLY A 63 -1.47 -6.66 9.92
C GLY A 63 -2.81 -7.40 9.92
N ALA A 64 -3.82 -6.85 10.59
CA ALA A 64 -5.17 -7.44 10.60
C ALA A 64 -5.85 -7.32 9.22
N LEU A 65 -5.64 -6.19 8.53
CA LEU A 65 -6.16 -5.96 7.19
C LEU A 65 -5.61 -6.99 6.19
N VAL A 66 -4.29 -7.18 6.13
CA VAL A 66 -3.69 -8.11 5.15
C VAL A 66 -4.09 -9.54 5.43
N ARG A 67 -4.14 -9.98 6.70
CA ARG A 67 -4.60 -11.33 7.05
C ARG A 67 -6.04 -11.60 6.62
N ARG A 68 -6.92 -10.60 6.71
CA ARG A 68 -8.32 -10.71 6.26
C ARG A 68 -8.41 -10.87 4.75
N LEU A 69 -7.61 -10.12 4.00
CA LEU A 69 -7.62 -10.15 2.53
C LEU A 69 -6.85 -11.35 1.98
N GLU A 70 -5.80 -11.80 2.65
CA GLU A 70 -5.10 -13.06 2.37
C GLU A 70 -6.04 -14.26 2.46
N ALA A 71 -6.93 -14.29 3.46
CA ALA A 71 -7.98 -15.31 3.55
C ALA A 71 -8.98 -15.27 2.38
N ALA A 72 -9.06 -14.15 1.66
CA ALA A 72 -9.83 -13.99 0.42
C ALA A 72 -8.98 -14.23 -0.86
N GLY A 73 -7.73 -14.66 -0.71
CA GLY A 73 -6.82 -14.99 -1.81
C GLY A 73 -5.91 -13.85 -2.25
N ALA A 74 -5.73 -12.80 -1.45
CA ALA A 74 -4.82 -11.71 -1.81
C ALA A 74 -3.35 -12.05 -1.54
N ASP A 75 -2.48 -11.79 -2.51
CA ASP A 75 -1.05 -11.62 -2.24
C ASP A 75 -0.79 -10.20 -1.77
N TRP A 76 0.18 -10.01 -0.88
CA TRP A 76 0.41 -8.70 -0.26
C TRP A 76 1.87 -8.44 0.11
N ALA A 77 2.19 -7.16 0.25
CA ALA A 77 3.43 -6.66 0.83
C ALA A 77 3.09 -5.48 1.77
N LEU A 78 3.76 -5.41 2.92
CA LEU A 78 3.61 -4.31 3.87
C LEU A 78 4.83 -3.40 3.84
N ASP A 79 4.56 -2.11 3.99
CA ASP A 79 5.53 -1.04 4.15
C ASP A 79 5.07 -0.09 5.27
N TRP A 80 5.90 0.90 5.62
CA TRP A 80 5.64 1.92 6.65
C TRP A 80 5.19 1.32 7.98
N ALA A 81 5.85 0.22 8.38
CA ALA A 81 5.52 -0.54 9.59
C ALA A 81 4.05 -1.00 9.65
N GLY A 82 3.44 -1.29 8.50
CA GLY A 82 2.04 -1.70 8.38
C GLY A 82 1.09 -0.58 7.99
N GLY A 83 1.58 0.67 7.87
CA GLY A 83 0.74 1.81 7.46
C GLY A 83 0.40 1.82 5.97
N LEU A 84 1.16 1.06 5.17
CA LEU A 84 0.97 0.91 3.74
C LEU A 84 0.95 -0.57 3.39
N ALA A 85 -0.14 -1.03 2.79
CA ALA A 85 -0.27 -2.36 2.21
C ALA A 85 -0.38 -2.25 0.68
N TRP A 86 0.44 -3.00 -0.02
CA TRP A 86 0.28 -3.32 -1.42
C TRP A 86 -0.34 -4.70 -1.53
N LEU A 87 -1.36 -4.87 -2.36
CA LEU A 87 -1.99 -6.18 -2.51
C LEU A 87 -2.62 -6.38 -3.89
N THR A 88 -2.75 -7.64 -4.29
CA THR A 88 -3.47 -8.06 -5.49
C THR A 88 -4.78 -8.75 -5.12
N LEU A 89 -5.91 -8.23 -5.59
CA LEU A 89 -7.22 -8.87 -5.37
C LEU A 89 -8.25 -8.34 -6.37
N ASP A 90 -9.03 -9.23 -6.98
CA ASP A 90 -10.09 -8.84 -7.93
C ASP A 90 -11.30 -8.18 -7.27
N ASP A 91 -11.58 -8.54 -6.02
CA ASP A 91 -12.72 -8.03 -5.26
C ASP A 91 -12.44 -6.63 -4.69
N ALA A 92 -12.71 -5.62 -5.51
CA ALA A 92 -12.59 -4.21 -5.13
C ALA A 92 -13.44 -3.81 -3.92
N GLU A 93 -14.62 -4.43 -3.75
CA GLU A 93 -15.50 -4.12 -2.64
C GLU A 93 -14.91 -4.64 -1.33
N ALA A 94 -14.40 -5.88 -1.31
CA ALA A 94 -13.72 -6.44 -0.16
C ALA A 94 -12.50 -5.59 0.27
N VAL A 95 -11.69 -5.14 -0.70
CA VAL A 95 -10.53 -4.26 -0.44
C VAL A 95 -10.98 -2.93 0.17
N ARG A 96 -11.96 -2.26 -0.45
CA ARG A 96 -12.46 -0.97 0.04
C ARG A 96 -13.10 -1.08 1.41
N MET A 97 -13.93 -2.08 1.62
CA MET A 97 -14.56 -2.34 2.92
C MET A 97 -13.52 -2.65 4.01
N ALA A 98 -12.46 -3.40 3.68
CA ALA A 98 -11.36 -3.63 4.63
C ALA A 98 -10.67 -2.31 5.00
N ALA A 99 -10.33 -1.50 3.99
CA ALA A 99 -9.67 -0.21 4.19
C ALA A 99 -10.54 0.74 5.03
N SER A 100 -11.83 0.90 4.70
CA SER A 100 -12.73 1.79 5.44
C SER A 100 -12.93 1.34 6.89
N ARG A 101 -13.04 0.02 7.15
CA ARG A 101 -13.14 -0.52 8.52
C ARG A 101 -11.88 -0.27 9.34
N ALA A 102 -10.71 -0.30 8.69
CA ALA A 102 -9.44 0.05 9.30
C ALA A 102 -9.20 1.58 9.39
N GLY A 103 -10.17 2.42 9.01
CA GLY A 103 -10.04 3.87 9.04
C GLY A 103 -9.09 4.44 7.98
N GLY A 104 -8.89 3.70 6.88
CA GLY A 104 -8.02 4.08 5.78
C GLY A 104 -8.73 4.11 4.43
N HIS A 105 -7.93 4.00 3.37
CA HIS A 105 -8.38 4.15 1.99
C HIS A 105 -7.58 3.26 1.04
N ALA A 106 -8.19 2.91 -0.08
CA ALA A 106 -7.63 2.02 -1.09
C ALA A 106 -7.65 2.69 -2.47
N THR A 107 -6.50 2.72 -3.14
CA THR A 107 -6.33 3.22 -4.51
C THR A 107 -6.02 2.07 -5.46
N LEU A 108 -6.76 1.92 -6.55
CA LEU A 108 -6.43 1.00 -7.63
C LEU A 108 -5.28 1.58 -8.46
N VAL A 109 -4.12 0.94 -8.42
CA VAL A 109 -2.92 1.37 -9.13
C VAL A 109 -2.79 0.68 -10.48
N ARG A 110 -3.12 -0.62 -10.55
CA ARG A 110 -3.12 -1.42 -11.78
C ARG A 110 -4.44 -2.16 -11.89
N GLY A 111 -5.00 -2.24 -13.08
CA GLY A 111 -6.22 -2.98 -13.39
C GLY A 111 -6.50 -2.93 -14.89
N THR A 112 -7.27 -3.87 -15.40
CA THR A 112 -7.67 -3.90 -16.83
C THR A 112 -8.52 -2.68 -17.19
N ALA A 113 -8.57 -2.33 -18.48
CA ALA A 113 -9.43 -1.23 -18.95
C ALA A 113 -10.90 -1.45 -18.54
N ALA A 114 -11.41 -2.66 -18.73
CA ALA A 114 -12.76 -3.03 -18.33
C ALA A 114 -13.01 -2.88 -16.82
N LEU A 115 -12.01 -3.14 -15.96
CA LEU A 115 -12.15 -2.90 -14.53
C LEU A 115 -12.21 -1.40 -14.20
N ARG A 116 -11.34 -0.61 -14.83
CA ARG A 116 -11.27 0.84 -14.62
C ARG A 116 -12.51 1.60 -15.12
N GLU A 117 -13.20 1.06 -16.12
CA GLU A 117 -14.50 1.60 -16.55
C GLU A 117 -15.61 1.39 -15.51
N ARG A 118 -15.51 0.33 -14.70
CA ARG A 118 -16.54 -0.01 -13.70
C ARG A 118 -16.24 0.55 -12.31
N ILE A 119 -14.97 0.73 -11.99
CA ILE A 119 -14.53 1.05 -10.63
C ILE A 119 -13.54 2.21 -10.68
N PRO A 120 -13.82 3.33 -9.96
CA PRO A 120 -12.89 4.44 -9.93
C PRO A 120 -11.57 4.02 -9.27
N ALA A 121 -10.48 4.68 -9.62
CA ALA A 121 -9.17 4.41 -9.08
C ALA A 121 -9.09 4.80 -7.61
N PHE A 122 -9.67 5.95 -7.26
CA PHE A 122 -9.63 6.46 -5.89
C PHE A 122 -10.72 5.86 -5.00
N HIS A 123 -10.42 5.81 -3.71
CA HIS A 123 -11.39 5.41 -2.70
C HIS A 123 -12.56 6.42 -2.70
N PRO A 124 -13.82 5.96 -2.63
CA PRO A 124 -14.97 6.85 -2.55
C PRO A 124 -14.87 7.77 -1.33
N GLN A 125 -15.05 9.06 -1.54
CA GLN A 125 -15.01 10.04 -0.47
C GLN A 125 -16.39 10.20 0.18
N PRO A 126 -16.44 10.64 1.46
CA PRO A 126 -17.67 11.12 2.04
C PRO A 126 -18.28 12.25 1.20
N ALA A 127 -19.61 12.27 1.08
CA ALA A 127 -20.33 13.18 0.17
C ALA A 127 -19.96 14.66 0.35
N GLY A 128 -19.74 15.11 1.59
CA GLY A 128 -19.35 16.50 1.86
C GLY A 128 -17.96 16.86 1.32
N LEU A 129 -17.00 15.93 1.39
CA LEU A 129 -15.65 16.14 0.86
C LEU A 129 -15.67 16.11 -0.67
N ALA A 130 -16.40 15.17 -1.26
CA ALA A 130 -16.58 15.09 -2.71
C ALA A 130 -17.20 16.38 -3.28
N ALA A 131 -18.23 16.94 -2.61
CA ALA A 131 -18.85 18.19 -3.01
C ALA A 131 -17.90 19.39 -2.92
N LEU A 132 -17.04 19.42 -1.89
CA LEU A 132 -16.01 20.45 -1.75
C LEU A 132 -14.95 20.31 -2.84
N GLU A 133 -14.44 19.10 -3.09
CA GLU A 133 -13.48 18.82 -4.16
C GLU A 133 -14.03 19.26 -5.52
N ALA A 134 -15.28 18.91 -5.83
CA ALA A 134 -15.93 19.29 -7.09
C ALA A 134 -16.00 20.80 -7.29
N ARG A 135 -16.30 21.56 -6.22
CA ARG A 135 -16.31 23.03 -6.27
C ARG A 135 -14.92 23.60 -6.51
N VAL A 136 -13.90 23.05 -5.86
CA VAL A 136 -12.51 23.47 -6.04
C VAL A 136 -12.06 23.17 -7.46
N ARG A 137 -12.29 21.94 -7.96
CA ARG A 137 -11.99 21.56 -9.35
C ARG A 137 -12.64 22.51 -10.34
N ARG A 138 -13.93 22.77 -10.23
CA ARG A 138 -14.65 23.68 -11.14
C ARG A 138 -14.13 25.12 -11.10
N ALA A 139 -13.61 25.58 -9.97
CA ALA A 139 -13.01 26.91 -9.88
C ALA A 139 -11.66 27.00 -10.61
N PHE A 140 -10.87 25.92 -10.60
CA PHE A 140 -9.56 25.86 -11.28
C PHE A 140 -9.65 25.42 -12.75
N ASP A 141 -10.66 24.63 -13.10
CA ASP A 141 -10.92 24.14 -14.46
C ASP A 141 -12.40 24.29 -14.84
N PRO A 142 -12.87 25.54 -15.08
CA PRO A 142 -14.27 25.78 -15.43
C PRO A 142 -14.72 25.13 -16.74
N ALA A 143 -13.77 24.85 -17.64
CA ALA A 143 -14.01 24.25 -18.94
C ALA A 143 -13.86 22.71 -18.93
N GLY A 144 -13.46 22.10 -17.82
CA GLY A 144 -13.32 20.64 -17.67
C GLY A 144 -12.22 20.02 -18.53
N VAL A 145 -11.19 20.78 -18.92
CA VAL A 145 -10.11 20.31 -19.80
C VAL A 145 -9.32 19.15 -19.17
N PHE A 146 -9.24 19.11 -17.84
CA PHE A 146 -8.53 18.10 -17.07
C PHE A 146 -9.44 17.01 -16.47
N GLU A 147 -10.76 17.09 -16.69
CA GLU A 147 -11.71 16.04 -16.31
C GLU A 147 -11.68 14.90 -17.33
N LEU A 148 -10.54 14.22 -17.39
CA LEU A 148 -10.44 12.95 -18.10
C LEU A 148 -11.05 11.90 -17.17
N GLU A 149 -12.13 11.22 -17.59
CA GLU A 149 -12.80 10.10 -16.89
C GLU A 149 -11.90 8.86 -16.76
N ARG A 150 -10.59 9.05 -16.60
CA ARG A 150 -9.52 8.08 -16.83
C ARG A 150 -8.98 7.48 -15.52
N PHE A 151 -9.47 7.96 -14.38
CA PHE A 151 -9.10 7.51 -13.04
C PHE A 151 -10.31 7.50 -12.14
#